data_AF-X8GQJ0-F1
#
_entry.id   AF-X8GQJ0-F1
#
_cell.length_a   1.000
_cell.length_b   1.000
_cell.length_c   1.000
_cell.angle_alpha   90.00
_cell.angle_beta   90.00
_cell.angle_gamma   90.00
#
_symmetry.space_group_name_H-M   'P 1'
#
loop_
_entity.id
_entity.type
_entity.pdbx_description
1 polymer ?
#
loop_
_entity_poly.entity_id
_entity_poly.type
_entity_poly.pdbx_seq_one_letter_code
_entity_poly.pdbx_strand_id
1 'polypeptide(L)'
;MPITFKKIDKEDFLEMRKKFLENYKNLDEFDLDTAIRFHKSLPDYKNFQKKLEQSIQDNKIMIQAYSKETLLEDLIKNLNTFYRVGQADFLSIIIDSHTRENHYDNAKVILEDSIKSNKSLLNGFPLINYGTKLARKIVNDIEVPLQIKHGSPDARLLVEVALLGGFSAFDGGGISHNIPFSKSISLKDSLENWKYVDRLVGIYEENGIKINREIFSPLTATLVPPAISNSIQILETLLAVEQGVKNISIGVAQYGNITQDIASLLALKEQVQFYLDTFSFKDINISTVFNQWIGGFPEEELKAYSLISYSATIALFSKANRIFVKNIDEYTKNSLGNTMINSLLLTKTILDIGNSQKINNYEEIIFEKEQIKKETAQIIAKIFSRCDGDLRKAIIEAFEDGVIDVPFAPSKYNLGKMMPARDNEGMIRYLDIGNLPFCPLIEEFHSKKIKERSEKENREIDFQMTIDDIFAMSQGKLLNKKSRD
;
A
#
# COMPACT_ATOMS: atom_id res chain seq x y z
N MET A 1 11.25 -17.64 19.81
CA MET A 1 11.96 -16.36 19.64
C MET A 1 11.59 -15.49 20.84
N PRO A 2 12.52 -15.10 21.71
CA PRO A 2 12.18 -14.25 22.86
C PRO A 2 11.96 -12.81 22.36
N ILE A 3 10.70 -12.46 22.09
CA ILE A 3 10.28 -11.09 21.81
C ILE A 3 9.19 -10.71 22.80
N THR A 4 9.21 -9.47 23.28
CA THR A 4 8.13 -8.92 24.11
C THR A 4 7.48 -7.77 23.37
N PHE A 5 6.31 -8.02 22.81
CA PHE A 5 5.49 -6.96 22.23
C PHE A 5 4.91 -6.10 23.37
N LYS A 6 5.22 -4.81 23.37
CA LYS A 6 4.81 -3.87 24.41
C LYS A 6 3.97 -2.75 23.81
N LYS A 7 2.66 -2.87 24.01
CA LYS A 7 1.70 -1.80 23.78
C LYS A 7 1.98 -0.63 24.71
N ILE A 8 1.92 0.61 24.20
CA ILE A 8 2.00 1.81 25.05
C ILE A 8 0.76 1.86 25.95
N ASP A 9 0.94 2.13 27.24
CA ASP A 9 -0.19 2.30 28.16
C ASP A 9 -1.10 3.44 27.68
N LYS A 10 -2.40 3.36 28.01
CA LYS A 10 -3.36 4.37 27.59
C LYS A 10 -3.03 5.76 28.16
N GLU A 11 -2.67 5.85 29.44
CA GLU A 11 -2.37 7.13 30.09
C GLU A 11 -1.09 7.76 29.51
N ASP A 12 -0.04 6.94 29.36
CA ASP A 12 1.22 7.33 28.72
C ASP A 12 0.98 7.87 27.30
N PHE A 13 0.17 7.16 26.50
CA PHE A 13 -0.15 7.59 25.14
C PHE A 13 -0.93 8.91 25.12
N LEU A 14 -1.90 9.10 26.02
CA LEU A 14 -2.67 10.34 26.08
C LEU A 14 -1.80 11.54 26.48
N GLU A 15 -0.81 11.34 27.36
CA GLU A 15 0.17 12.38 27.67
C GLU A 15 1.08 12.69 26.47
N MET A 16 1.58 11.66 25.78
CA MET A 16 2.37 11.81 24.54
C MET A 16 1.58 12.57 23.48
N ARG A 17 0.31 12.20 23.26
CA ARG A 17 -0.63 12.85 22.34
C ARG A 17 -0.85 14.31 22.68
N LYS A 18 -1.10 14.62 23.95
CA LYS A 18 -1.25 16.01 24.41
C LYS A 18 -0.02 16.85 24.08
N LYS A 19 1.18 16.38 24.46
CA LYS A 19 2.45 17.07 24.17
C LYS A 19 2.69 17.28 22.68
N PHE A 20 2.38 16.28 21.85
CA PHE A 20 2.51 16.38 20.40
C PHE A 20 1.55 17.44 19.82
N LEU A 21 0.29 17.42 20.24
CA LEU A 21 -0.76 18.30 19.72
C LEU A 21 -0.72 19.74 20.25
N GLU A 22 0.02 20.02 21.32
CA GLU A 22 0.24 21.39 21.81
C GLU A 22 0.82 22.32 20.74
N ASN A 23 1.62 21.78 19.80
CA ASN A 23 2.17 22.50 18.66
C ASN A 23 1.14 22.85 17.58
N TYR A 24 -0.05 22.23 17.62
CA TYR A 24 -1.08 22.33 16.60
C TYR A 24 -2.42 22.83 17.14
N LYS A 25 -2.47 23.31 18.38
CA LYS A 25 -3.70 23.78 19.07
C LYS A 25 -4.47 24.90 18.35
N ASN A 26 -3.84 25.57 17.40
CA ASN A 26 -4.46 26.59 16.55
C ASN A 26 -5.22 25.99 15.34
N LEU A 27 -4.97 24.72 15.00
CA LEU A 27 -5.62 24.02 13.89
C LEU A 27 -6.94 23.38 14.33
N ASP A 28 -6.98 22.79 15.53
CA ASP A 28 -8.14 22.11 16.07
C ASP A 28 -8.04 21.95 17.60
N GLU A 29 -9.15 21.55 18.24
CA GLU A 29 -9.19 21.15 19.65
C GLU A 29 -8.75 19.69 19.85
N PHE A 30 -8.79 18.89 18.79
CA PHE A 30 -8.39 17.47 18.80
C PHE A 30 -9.09 16.63 19.90
N ASP A 31 -10.35 16.94 20.19
CA ASP A 31 -11.13 16.22 21.20
C ASP A 31 -11.48 14.80 20.73
N LEU A 32 -10.86 13.82 21.40
CA LEU A 32 -11.03 12.40 21.12
C LEU A 32 -12.45 11.92 21.40
N ASP A 33 -13.09 12.42 22.46
CA ASP A 33 -14.44 11.98 22.81
C ASP A 33 -15.47 12.45 21.78
N THR A 34 -15.31 13.68 21.26
CA THR A 34 -16.11 14.15 20.14
C THR A 34 -15.86 13.33 18.87
N ALA A 35 -14.61 12.94 18.60
CA ALA A 35 -14.30 12.06 17.47
C ALA A 35 -15.03 10.71 17.60
N ILE A 36 -14.93 10.06 18.76
CA ILE A 36 -15.56 8.76 19.03
C ILE A 36 -17.09 8.86 18.90
N ARG A 37 -17.71 9.91 19.46
CA ARG A 37 -19.15 10.16 19.31
C ARG A 37 -19.54 10.33 17.84
N PHE A 38 -18.74 11.07 17.07
CA PHE A 38 -18.99 11.28 15.65
C PHE A 38 -18.92 9.95 14.88
N HIS A 39 -17.88 9.14 15.08
CA HIS A 39 -17.78 7.79 14.48
C HIS A 39 -18.98 6.91 14.83
N LYS A 40 -19.44 6.91 16.09
CA LYS A 40 -20.63 6.14 16.51
C LYS A 40 -21.94 6.65 15.89
N SER A 41 -21.99 7.90 15.48
CA SER A 41 -23.16 8.49 14.81
C SER A 41 -23.23 8.15 13.32
N LEU A 42 -22.11 7.77 12.71
CA LEU A 42 -22.06 7.40 11.30
C LEU A 42 -22.71 6.03 11.09
N PRO A 43 -23.45 5.82 9.99
CA PRO A 43 -24.03 4.53 9.68
C PRO A 43 -22.96 3.51 9.29
N ASP A 44 -23.21 2.25 9.59
CA ASP A 44 -22.24 1.15 9.42
C ASP A 44 -21.72 1.00 7.99
N TYR A 45 -22.55 1.29 6.98
CA TYR A 45 -22.17 1.22 5.57
C TYR A 45 -21.10 2.25 5.15
N LYS A 46 -20.84 3.27 5.98
CA LYS A 46 -19.75 4.24 5.81
C LYS A 46 -18.47 3.85 6.55
N ASN A 47 -18.51 2.81 7.40
CA ASN A 47 -17.31 2.29 8.04
C ASN A 47 -16.58 1.33 7.08
N PHE A 48 -15.30 1.59 6.83
CA PHE A 48 -14.50 0.88 5.84
C PHE A 48 -14.39 -0.61 6.17
N GLN A 49 -14.07 -0.94 7.42
CA GLN A 49 -13.90 -2.31 7.86
C GLN A 49 -15.23 -3.07 7.85
N LYS A 50 -16.33 -2.47 8.32
CA LYS A 50 -17.64 -3.13 8.33
C LYS A 50 -18.11 -3.48 6.92
N LYS A 51 -17.93 -2.57 5.96
CA LYS A 51 -18.25 -2.84 4.54
C LYS A 51 -17.38 -3.96 3.95
N LEU A 52 -16.12 -4.04 4.36
CA LEU A 52 -15.20 -5.08 3.91
C LEU A 52 -15.54 -6.45 4.52
N GLU A 53 -15.92 -6.50 5.79
CA GLU A 53 -16.43 -7.72 6.45
C GLU A 53 -17.67 -8.25 5.72
N GLN A 54 -18.62 -7.36 5.40
CA GLN A 54 -19.81 -7.72 4.62
C GLN A 54 -19.43 -8.27 3.23
N SER A 55 -18.53 -7.61 2.50
CA SER A 55 -18.16 -8.08 1.16
C SER A 55 -17.43 -9.41 1.17
N ILE A 56 -16.62 -9.67 2.21
CA ILE A 56 -15.96 -10.96 2.41
C ILE A 56 -16.99 -12.05 2.66
N GLN A 57 -18.00 -11.81 3.50
CA GLN A 57 -19.10 -12.75 3.75
C GLN A 57 -19.89 -13.03 2.47
N ASP A 58 -20.13 -12.00 1.65
CA ASP A 58 -20.84 -12.10 0.38
C ASP A 58 -19.99 -12.67 -0.76
N ASN A 59 -18.72 -13.02 -0.51
CA ASN A 59 -17.74 -13.43 -1.53
C ASN A 59 -17.61 -12.44 -2.71
N LYS A 60 -17.73 -11.14 -2.43
CA LYS A 60 -17.66 -10.07 -3.41
C LYS A 60 -16.30 -9.36 -3.35
N ILE A 61 -15.64 -9.28 -4.51
CA ILE A 61 -14.46 -8.44 -4.70
C ILE A 61 -14.93 -7.01 -4.94
N MET A 62 -14.46 -6.09 -4.10
CA MET A 62 -14.88 -4.69 -4.16
C MET A 62 -13.89 -3.86 -4.99
N ILE A 63 -14.37 -2.84 -5.68
CA ILE A 63 -13.50 -1.91 -6.42
C ILE A 63 -13.36 -0.58 -5.68
N GLN A 64 -12.16 -0.03 -5.71
CA GLN A 64 -11.85 1.26 -5.08
C GLN A 64 -11.33 2.25 -6.10
N ALA A 65 -11.95 3.42 -6.12
CA ALA A 65 -11.47 4.58 -6.86
C ALA A 65 -10.76 5.57 -5.94
N TYR A 66 -10.11 6.57 -6.51
CA TYR A 66 -9.49 7.65 -5.76
C TYR A 66 -9.62 8.99 -6.49
N SER A 67 -9.58 10.07 -5.71
CA SER A 67 -9.46 11.43 -6.21
C SER A 67 -8.27 12.12 -5.57
N LYS A 68 -7.62 13.01 -6.33
CA LYS A 68 -6.46 13.79 -5.91
C LYS A 68 -6.67 15.30 -6.09
N GLU A 69 -7.93 15.73 -6.15
CA GLU A 69 -8.27 17.15 -6.33
C GLU A 69 -7.81 17.99 -5.16
N THR A 70 -7.36 19.21 -5.47
CA THR A 70 -7.03 20.21 -4.45
C THR A 70 -8.28 20.86 -3.88
N LEU A 71 -9.23 21.21 -4.75
CA LEU A 71 -10.43 21.96 -4.37
C LEU A 71 -11.50 21.03 -3.79
N LEU A 72 -12.07 21.42 -2.64
CA LEU A 72 -13.06 20.64 -1.91
C LEU A 72 -14.30 20.27 -2.75
N GLU A 73 -14.81 21.20 -3.55
CA GLU A 73 -16.01 20.97 -4.36
C GLU A 73 -15.74 19.97 -5.48
N ASP A 74 -14.60 20.12 -6.19
CA ASP A 74 -14.17 19.18 -7.22
C ASP A 74 -13.88 17.80 -6.65
N LEU A 75 -13.27 17.74 -5.46
CA LEU A 75 -13.05 16.50 -4.74
C LEU A 75 -14.39 15.78 -4.48
N ILE A 76 -15.35 16.45 -3.83
CA ILE A 76 -16.65 15.86 -3.48
C ILE A 76 -17.42 15.46 -4.75
N LYS A 77 -17.36 16.26 -5.81
CA LYS A 77 -17.98 15.98 -7.11
C LYS A 77 -17.39 14.73 -7.75
N ASN A 78 -16.06 14.62 -7.81
CA ASN A 78 -15.38 13.45 -8.38
C ASN A 78 -15.70 12.18 -7.58
N LEU A 79 -15.57 12.23 -6.26
CA LEU A 79 -15.89 11.11 -5.37
C LEU A 79 -17.34 10.62 -5.55
N ASN A 80 -18.32 11.54 -5.57
CA ASN A 80 -19.72 11.18 -5.83
C ASN A 80 -19.92 10.60 -7.24
N THR A 81 -19.21 11.11 -8.24
CA THR A 81 -19.29 10.60 -9.61
C THR A 81 -18.74 9.19 -9.71
N PHE A 82 -17.60 8.91 -9.07
CA PHE A 82 -17.00 7.56 -9.04
C PHE A 82 -17.90 6.56 -8.32
N TYR A 83 -18.57 6.97 -7.25
CA TYR A 83 -19.58 6.13 -6.60
C TYR A 83 -20.81 5.90 -7.49
N ARG A 84 -21.49 6.97 -7.92
CA ARG A 84 -22.81 6.87 -8.56
C ARG A 84 -22.76 6.37 -10.00
N VAL A 85 -21.72 6.76 -10.75
CA VAL A 85 -21.57 6.43 -12.17
C VAL A 85 -20.55 5.31 -12.35
N GLY A 86 -19.38 5.45 -11.70
CA GLY A 86 -18.32 4.44 -11.74
C GLY A 86 -18.62 3.19 -10.91
N GLN A 87 -19.66 3.23 -10.06
CA GLN A 87 -20.08 2.11 -9.20
C GLN A 87 -18.98 1.65 -8.23
N ALA A 88 -18.11 2.58 -7.80
CA ALA A 88 -17.06 2.29 -6.85
C ALA A 88 -17.63 1.87 -5.48
N ASP A 89 -17.10 0.79 -4.91
CA ASP A 89 -17.52 0.30 -3.59
C ASP A 89 -16.81 1.06 -2.46
N PHE A 90 -15.57 1.49 -2.69
CA PHE A 90 -14.76 2.28 -1.77
C PHE A 90 -14.16 3.47 -2.49
N LEU A 91 -13.83 4.51 -1.73
CA LEU A 91 -13.22 5.71 -2.27
C LEU A 91 -12.00 6.15 -1.47
N SER A 92 -11.03 6.72 -2.16
CA SER A 92 -9.85 7.29 -1.55
C SER A 92 -9.65 8.76 -1.86
N ILE A 93 -9.04 9.44 -0.90
CA ILE A 93 -8.50 10.78 -1.07
C ILE A 93 -6.99 10.65 -1.02
N ILE A 94 -6.32 11.06 -2.10
CA ILE A 94 -4.87 11.14 -2.17
C ILE A 94 -4.43 12.47 -1.55
N ILE A 95 -3.60 12.43 -0.51
CA ILE A 95 -3.09 13.63 0.17
C ILE A 95 -1.97 14.27 -0.64
N ASP A 96 -1.86 15.60 -0.66
CA ASP A 96 -0.80 16.30 -1.41
C ASP A 96 0.61 16.10 -0.82
N SER A 97 1.65 16.27 -1.64
CA SER A 97 3.04 16.07 -1.22
C SER A 97 3.52 17.03 -0.13
N HIS A 98 3.06 18.27 -0.08
CA HIS A 98 3.47 19.19 0.98
C HIS A 98 2.90 18.76 2.33
N THR A 99 1.64 18.32 2.38
CA THR A 99 1.08 17.71 3.58
C THR A 99 1.84 16.44 3.96
N ARG A 100 2.26 15.61 2.99
CA ARG A 100 3.02 14.37 3.27
C ARG A 100 4.38 14.63 3.94
N GLU A 101 4.99 15.77 3.65
CA GLU A 101 6.26 16.24 4.22
C GLU A 101 6.08 17.21 5.39
N ASN A 102 4.85 17.37 5.89
CA ASN A 102 4.51 18.27 7.00
C ASN A 102 4.78 19.77 6.71
N HIS A 103 4.83 20.16 5.43
CA HIS A 103 4.99 21.53 4.95
C HIS A 103 3.63 22.25 4.78
N TYR A 104 2.85 22.36 5.86
CA TYR A 104 1.46 22.82 5.82
C TYR A 104 1.29 24.27 5.34
N ASP A 105 2.25 25.15 5.63
CA ASP A 105 2.19 26.54 5.17
C ASP A 105 2.36 26.64 3.64
N ASN A 106 3.24 25.81 3.05
CA ASN A 106 3.39 25.73 1.60
C ASN A 106 2.10 25.21 0.95
N ALA A 107 1.51 24.15 1.52
CA ALA A 107 0.22 23.63 1.07
C ALA A 107 -0.88 24.72 1.14
N LYS A 108 -0.88 25.54 2.20
CA LYS A 108 -1.83 26.64 2.38
C LYS A 108 -1.72 27.68 1.27
N VAL A 109 -0.52 28.17 0.99
CA VAL A 109 -0.27 29.19 -0.05
C VAL A 109 -0.75 28.69 -1.42
N ILE A 110 -0.40 27.45 -1.76
CA ILE A 110 -0.79 26.86 -3.06
C ILE A 110 -2.30 26.58 -3.10
N LEU A 111 -2.93 26.21 -1.98
CA LEU A 111 -4.38 26.07 -1.88
C LEU A 111 -5.08 27.42 -2.13
N GLU A 112 -4.60 28.51 -1.54
CA GLU A 112 -5.16 29.85 -1.78
C GLU A 112 -5.07 30.25 -3.26
N ASP A 113 -3.97 29.93 -3.94
CA ASP A 113 -3.80 30.18 -5.37
C ASP A 113 -4.65 29.24 -6.24
N SER A 114 -4.86 28.00 -5.79
CA SER A 114 -5.79 27.05 -6.42
C SER A 114 -7.22 27.58 -6.38
N ILE A 115 -7.65 28.14 -5.24
CA ILE A 115 -8.98 28.75 -5.07
C ILE A 115 -9.12 29.99 -5.96
N LYS A 116 -8.12 30.88 -5.98
CA LYS A 116 -8.15 32.10 -6.82
C LYS A 116 -8.22 31.78 -8.32
N SER A 117 -7.51 30.73 -8.75
CA SER A 117 -7.43 30.34 -10.16
C SER A 117 -8.47 29.31 -10.60
N ASN A 118 -9.24 28.76 -9.64
CA ASN A 118 -10.16 27.64 -9.83
C ASN A 118 -9.50 26.45 -10.56
N LYS A 119 -8.29 26.09 -10.13
CA LYS A 119 -7.49 25.00 -10.68
C LYS A 119 -6.78 24.26 -9.56
N SER A 120 -6.72 22.93 -9.63
CA SER A 120 -5.92 22.11 -8.73
C SER A 120 -4.43 22.30 -9.01
N LEU A 121 -3.71 23.02 -8.14
CA LEU A 121 -2.26 23.23 -8.25
C LEU A 121 -1.45 22.30 -7.35
N LEU A 122 -2.10 21.63 -6.38
CA LEU A 122 -1.48 20.54 -5.61
C LEU A 122 -1.71 19.20 -6.32
N ASN A 123 -0.82 18.25 -6.08
CA ASN A 123 -0.93 16.88 -6.59
C ASN A 123 -1.84 15.97 -5.73
N GLY A 124 -2.64 16.57 -4.84
CA GLY A 124 -3.50 15.89 -3.89
C GLY A 124 -4.32 16.87 -3.06
N PHE A 125 -5.05 16.32 -2.10
CA PHE A 125 -5.93 17.07 -1.20
C PHE A 125 -5.20 17.51 0.09
N PRO A 126 -5.15 18.81 0.41
CA PRO A 126 -4.51 19.34 1.62
C PRO A 126 -5.43 19.24 2.83
N LEU A 127 -5.65 18.01 3.32
CA LEU A 127 -6.61 17.72 4.40
C LEU A 127 -6.36 18.55 5.67
N ILE A 128 -5.09 18.76 6.04
CA ILE A 128 -4.72 19.54 7.24
C ILE A 128 -5.17 21.00 7.10
N ASN A 129 -4.97 21.61 5.92
CA ASN A 129 -5.31 23.00 5.67
C ASN A 129 -6.83 23.24 5.62
N TYR A 130 -7.60 22.25 5.18
CA TYR A 130 -9.07 22.29 5.24
C TYR A 130 -9.63 22.03 6.65
N GLY A 131 -8.90 21.29 7.49
CA GLY A 131 -9.26 21.05 8.89
C GLY A 131 -10.41 20.06 9.09
N THR A 132 -10.68 19.71 10.34
CA THR A 132 -11.60 18.61 10.69
C THR A 132 -13.06 18.90 10.33
N LYS A 133 -13.51 20.16 10.42
CA LYS A 133 -14.89 20.53 10.08
C LYS A 133 -15.22 20.17 8.63
N LEU A 134 -14.32 20.48 7.71
CA LEU A 134 -14.50 20.16 6.29
C LEU A 134 -14.21 18.69 6.01
N ALA A 135 -13.29 18.06 6.76
CA ALA A 135 -13.14 16.60 6.75
C ALA A 135 -14.46 15.88 7.09
N ARG A 136 -15.18 16.30 8.13
CA ARG A 136 -16.50 15.77 8.49
C ARG A 136 -17.55 16.05 7.42
N LYS A 137 -17.50 17.21 6.76
CA LYS A 137 -18.38 17.49 5.61
C LYS A 137 -18.17 16.46 4.50
N ILE A 138 -16.92 16.16 4.14
CA ILE A 138 -16.61 15.14 3.12
C ILE A 138 -17.20 13.77 3.53
N VAL A 139 -16.95 13.33 4.77
CA VAL A 139 -17.48 12.04 5.25
C VAL A 139 -19.01 11.98 5.26
N ASN A 140 -19.68 13.09 5.58
CA ASN A 140 -21.14 13.17 5.53
C ASN A 140 -21.69 13.18 4.11
N ASP A 141 -21.04 13.89 3.19
CA ASP A 141 -21.52 14.08 1.80
C ASP A 141 -21.23 12.87 0.89
N ILE A 142 -20.38 11.93 1.32
CA ILE A 142 -20.05 10.71 0.57
C ILE A 142 -20.75 9.48 1.19
N GLU A 143 -21.41 8.70 0.35
CA GLU A 143 -22.23 7.54 0.76
C GLU A 143 -21.45 6.26 1.04
N VAL A 144 -20.21 6.14 0.55
CA VAL A 144 -19.39 4.94 0.73
C VAL A 144 -18.17 5.23 1.60
N PRO A 145 -17.55 4.21 2.22
CA PRO A 145 -16.42 4.43 3.09
C PRO A 145 -15.24 5.07 2.37
N LEU A 146 -14.57 5.95 3.09
CA LEU A 146 -13.43 6.70 2.61
C LEU A 146 -12.13 6.22 3.29
N GLN A 147 -11.06 6.17 2.49
CA GLN A 147 -9.71 5.90 2.93
C GLN A 147 -8.77 7.05 2.58
N ILE A 148 -7.93 7.45 3.54
CA ILE A 148 -6.82 8.37 3.27
C ILE A 148 -5.65 7.58 2.66
N LYS A 149 -5.19 8.02 1.49
CA LYS A 149 -4.05 7.45 0.76
C LYS A 149 -2.93 8.48 0.69
N HIS A 150 -1.73 8.10 1.11
CA HIS A 150 -0.62 9.06 1.21
C HIS A 150 0.76 8.39 1.09
N GLY A 151 1.80 9.04 1.59
CA GLY A 151 3.19 8.56 1.58
C GLY A 151 4.02 9.36 2.58
N SER A 152 3.58 9.35 3.85
CA SER A 152 4.10 10.22 4.91
C SER A 152 4.94 9.45 5.92
N PRO A 153 6.24 9.77 6.07
CA PRO A 153 7.07 9.19 7.12
C PRO A 153 6.62 9.61 8.53
N ASP A 154 6.10 10.84 8.70
CA ASP A 154 5.41 11.30 9.90
C ASP A 154 3.94 11.60 9.59
N ALA A 155 3.08 10.63 9.87
CA ALA A 155 1.65 10.72 9.61
C ALA A 155 0.82 11.11 10.85
N ARG A 156 1.46 11.47 11.98
CA ARG A 156 0.75 11.64 13.26
C ARG A 156 -0.38 12.65 13.19
N LEU A 157 -0.09 13.88 12.73
CA LEU A 157 -1.11 14.92 12.58
C LEU A 157 -2.15 14.59 11.50
N LEU A 158 -1.71 14.01 10.38
CA LEU A 158 -2.59 13.61 9.28
C LEU A 158 -3.66 12.62 9.76
N VAL A 159 -3.24 11.58 10.49
CA VAL A 159 -4.16 10.56 10.99
C VAL A 159 -5.04 11.11 12.11
N GLU A 160 -4.53 11.97 13.00
CA GLU A 160 -5.37 12.67 13.98
C GLU A 160 -6.51 13.42 13.30
N VAL A 161 -6.22 14.26 12.30
CA VAL A 161 -7.24 15.04 11.57
C VAL A 161 -8.17 14.13 10.77
N ALA A 162 -7.66 13.07 10.14
CA ALA A 162 -8.48 12.11 9.42
C ALA A 162 -9.48 11.40 10.35
N LEU A 163 -9.01 10.88 11.48
CA LEU A 163 -9.89 10.18 12.43
C LEU A 163 -10.89 11.14 13.11
N LEU A 164 -10.48 12.37 13.44
CA LEU A 164 -11.40 13.43 13.89
C LEU A 164 -12.47 13.78 12.86
N GLY A 165 -12.11 13.67 11.57
CA GLY A 165 -12.98 13.86 10.41
C GLY A 165 -13.97 12.72 10.17
N GLY A 166 -13.81 11.57 10.83
CA GLY A 166 -14.65 10.38 10.63
C GLY A 166 -14.16 9.41 9.56
N PHE A 167 -12.96 9.61 8.99
CA PHE A 167 -12.35 8.62 8.10
C PHE A 167 -12.07 7.34 8.89
N SER A 168 -12.42 6.19 8.31
CA SER A 168 -12.32 4.87 8.98
C SER A 168 -11.26 3.97 8.35
N ALA A 169 -10.42 4.52 7.47
CA ALA A 169 -9.28 3.81 6.92
C ALA A 169 -8.17 4.76 6.45
N PHE A 170 -6.93 4.28 6.50
CA PHE A 170 -5.76 4.92 5.89
C PHE A 170 -4.67 3.88 5.57
N ASP A 171 -3.68 4.24 4.77
CA ASP A 171 -2.56 3.36 4.40
C ASP A 171 -1.18 3.75 4.95
N GLY A 172 -0.20 2.86 4.80
CA GLY A 172 1.22 3.11 5.07
C GLY A 172 1.87 2.22 6.13
N GLY A 173 2.95 2.76 6.71
CA GLY A 173 3.67 2.19 7.83
C GLY A 173 5.07 2.81 7.99
N GLY A 174 5.76 2.48 9.08
CA GLY A 174 7.06 3.03 9.42
C GLY A 174 8.18 2.75 8.42
N ILE A 175 8.05 1.68 7.63
CA ILE A 175 8.95 1.28 6.55
C ILE A 175 8.36 1.72 5.21
N SER A 176 7.11 1.32 4.92
CA SER A 176 6.50 1.43 3.60
C SER A 176 6.12 2.87 3.20
N HIS A 177 5.91 3.76 4.19
CA HIS A 177 5.79 5.20 3.96
C HIS A 177 7.05 6.00 4.29
N ASN A 178 8.19 5.34 4.54
CA ASN A 178 9.49 5.99 4.64
C ASN A 178 10.41 5.62 3.47
N ILE A 179 10.86 4.37 3.41
CA ILE A 179 11.91 3.90 2.50
C ILE A 179 11.67 4.31 1.04
N PRO A 180 10.43 4.22 0.49
CA PRO A 180 10.15 4.62 -0.89
C PRO A 180 9.95 6.13 -1.10
N PHE A 181 9.73 6.91 -0.04
CA PHE A 181 9.21 8.29 -0.11
C PHE A 181 10.12 9.35 0.49
N SER A 182 11.10 8.99 1.32
CA SER A 182 12.01 9.94 1.96
C SER A 182 13.46 9.60 1.70
N LYS A 183 14.28 10.62 1.47
CA LYS A 183 15.74 10.50 1.40
C LYS A 183 16.41 10.58 2.77
N SER A 184 15.86 11.41 3.67
CA SER A 184 16.57 11.91 4.85
C SER A 184 16.02 11.43 6.20
N ILE A 185 14.73 11.08 6.26
CA ILE A 185 14.08 10.68 7.52
C ILE A 185 14.57 9.30 7.93
N SER A 186 15.06 9.19 9.17
CA SER A 186 15.58 7.92 9.66
C SER A 186 14.48 6.89 9.83
N LEU A 187 14.82 5.63 9.61
CA LEU A 187 13.89 4.53 9.84
C LEU A 187 13.46 4.45 11.31
N LYS A 188 14.35 4.84 12.23
CA LYS A 188 14.03 4.99 13.65
C LYS A 188 12.91 6.00 13.88
N ASP A 189 13.02 7.20 13.32
CA ASP A 189 12.04 8.26 13.52
C ASP A 189 10.68 7.88 12.91
N SER A 190 10.67 7.32 11.69
CA SER A 190 9.42 6.88 11.07
C SER A 190 8.77 5.72 11.83
N LEU A 191 9.54 4.73 12.30
CA LEU A 191 8.98 3.62 13.11
C LEU A 191 8.36 4.12 14.43
N GLU A 192 8.96 5.11 15.09
CA GLU A 192 8.37 5.72 16.29
C GLU A 192 7.14 6.59 15.99
N ASN A 193 7.16 7.35 14.89
CA ASN A 193 5.99 8.10 14.45
C ASN A 193 4.82 7.18 14.10
N TRP A 194 5.07 6.05 13.45
CA TRP A 194 4.03 5.08 13.12
C TRP A 194 3.57 4.27 14.31
N LYS A 195 4.43 4.04 15.32
CA LYS A 195 4.00 3.48 16.62
C LYS A 195 2.96 4.37 17.30
N TYR A 196 3.11 5.70 17.24
CA TYR A 196 2.08 6.63 17.71
C TYR A 196 0.77 6.44 16.93
N VAL A 197 0.85 6.39 15.60
CA VAL A 197 -0.32 6.27 14.73
C VAL A 197 -1.08 4.96 14.98
N ASP A 198 -0.37 3.85 15.07
CA ASP A 198 -0.98 2.54 15.33
C ASP A 198 -1.56 2.48 16.75
N ARG A 199 -0.93 3.15 17.73
CA ARG A 199 -1.48 3.27 19.09
C ARG A 199 -2.75 4.10 19.13
N LEU A 200 -2.81 5.20 18.35
CA LEU A 200 -4.02 6.00 18.18
C LEU A 200 -5.17 5.14 17.66
N VAL A 201 -4.92 4.34 16.62
CA VAL A 201 -5.91 3.37 16.12
C VAL A 201 -6.33 2.38 17.22
N GLY A 202 -5.38 1.87 18.00
CA GLY A 202 -5.68 1.02 19.14
C GLY A 202 -6.62 1.67 20.17
N ILE A 203 -6.50 2.98 20.41
CA ILE A 203 -7.44 3.73 21.26
C ILE A 203 -8.85 3.77 20.66
N TYR A 204 -8.97 3.96 19.33
CA TYR A 204 -10.27 3.92 18.65
C TYR A 204 -10.91 2.52 18.73
N GLU A 205 -10.12 1.46 18.52
CA GLU A 205 -10.57 0.06 18.63
C GLU A 205 -11.04 -0.28 20.05
N GLU A 206 -10.30 0.14 21.09
CA GLU A 206 -10.68 0.00 22.50
C GLU A 206 -12.03 0.67 22.82
N ASN A 207 -12.42 1.69 22.04
CA ASN A 207 -13.69 2.41 22.17
C ASN A 207 -14.79 1.89 21.22
N GLY A 208 -14.55 0.76 20.55
CA GLY A 208 -15.47 0.09 19.65
C GLY A 208 -15.54 0.68 18.24
N ILE A 209 -14.56 1.49 17.83
CA ILE A 209 -14.47 2.07 16.49
C ILE A 209 -13.51 1.25 15.65
N LYS A 210 -14.04 0.54 14.65
CA LYS A 210 -13.22 -0.23 13.71
C LYS A 210 -12.53 0.71 12.72
N ILE A 211 -11.20 0.71 12.70
CA ILE A 211 -10.39 1.50 11.77
C ILE A 211 -9.50 0.55 10.98
N ASN A 212 -9.64 0.54 9.65
CA ASN A 212 -8.80 -0.30 8.79
C ASN A 212 -7.43 0.35 8.56
N ARG A 213 -6.38 -0.42 8.82
CA ARG A 213 -4.98 -0.05 8.60
C ARG A 213 -4.45 -0.80 7.38
N GLU A 214 -4.25 -0.13 6.26
CA GLU A 214 -3.69 -0.78 5.06
C GLU A 214 -2.17 -0.66 4.99
N ILE A 215 -1.46 -1.77 4.94
CA ILE A 215 -0.02 -1.73 4.71
C ILE A 215 0.27 -1.45 3.23
N PHE A 216 1.14 -0.46 2.96
CA PHE A 216 1.41 -0.02 1.60
C PHE A 216 2.31 -1.02 0.84
N SER A 217 1.67 -1.96 0.14
CA SER A 217 2.35 -3.02 -0.61
C SER A 217 3.26 -2.58 -1.78
N PRO A 218 3.01 -1.46 -2.50
CA PRO A 218 3.79 -1.11 -3.68
C PRO A 218 5.26 -0.80 -3.43
N LEU A 219 5.57 -0.19 -2.27
CA LEU A 219 6.90 0.35 -1.97
C LEU A 219 7.36 1.29 -3.11
N THR A 220 8.46 1.01 -3.78
CA THR A 220 8.94 1.81 -4.93
C THR A 220 8.22 1.50 -6.23
N ALA A 221 7.33 0.50 -6.24
CA ALA A 221 6.56 0.02 -7.39
C ALA A 221 7.40 -0.38 -8.61
N THR A 222 8.71 -0.53 -8.44
CA THR A 222 9.66 -0.75 -9.53
C THR A 222 10.40 -2.05 -9.27
N LEU A 223 9.88 -3.13 -9.87
CA LEU A 223 10.46 -4.47 -9.83
C LEU A 223 10.78 -4.98 -8.40
N VAL A 224 9.94 -4.64 -7.41
CA VAL A 224 10.13 -5.11 -6.03
C VAL A 224 9.85 -6.61 -5.94
N PRO A 225 10.83 -7.46 -5.57
CA PRO A 225 10.60 -8.89 -5.45
C PRO A 225 9.54 -9.20 -4.37
N PRO A 226 8.67 -10.22 -4.60
CA PRO A 226 7.60 -10.58 -3.68
C PRO A 226 8.06 -10.77 -2.24
N ALA A 227 9.20 -11.43 -2.04
CA ALA A 227 9.67 -11.76 -0.70
C ALA A 227 10.01 -10.52 0.15
N ILE A 228 10.53 -9.46 -0.47
CA ILE A 228 10.84 -8.18 0.19
C ILE A 228 9.54 -7.46 0.57
N SER A 229 8.61 -7.32 -0.38
CA SER A 229 7.30 -6.70 -0.12
C SER A 229 6.55 -7.44 0.99
N ASN A 230 6.52 -8.78 0.92
CA ASN A 230 5.84 -9.60 1.92
C ASN A 230 6.50 -9.49 3.30
N SER A 231 7.83 -9.45 3.36
CA SER A 231 8.56 -9.28 4.63
C SER A 231 8.20 -7.96 5.31
N ILE A 232 8.19 -6.85 4.55
CA ILE A 232 7.80 -5.52 5.09
C ILE A 232 6.37 -5.54 5.60
N GLN A 233 5.45 -6.12 4.82
CA GLN A 233 4.04 -6.17 5.22
C GLN A 233 3.80 -7.01 6.48
N ILE A 234 4.51 -8.12 6.65
CA ILE A 234 4.47 -8.92 7.89
C ILE A 234 5.00 -8.10 9.07
N LEU A 235 6.15 -7.46 8.93
CA LEU A 235 6.77 -6.66 9.99
C LEU A 235 5.87 -5.51 10.44
N GLU A 236 5.34 -4.74 9.49
CA GLU A 236 4.44 -3.61 9.81
C GLU A 236 3.10 -4.09 10.39
N THR A 237 2.60 -5.25 9.96
CA THR A 237 1.42 -5.88 10.57
C THR A 237 1.68 -6.19 12.05
N LEU A 238 2.81 -6.83 12.38
CA LEU A 238 3.15 -7.15 13.77
C LEU A 238 3.32 -5.89 14.64
N LEU A 239 3.97 -4.84 14.11
CA LEU A 239 4.14 -3.57 14.80
C LEU A 239 2.80 -2.85 15.04
N ALA A 240 1.88 -2.91 14.08
CA ALA A 240 0.56 -2.31 14.20
C ALA A 240 -0.31 -3.06 15.23
N VAL A 241 -0.35 -4.39 15.15
CA VAL A 241 -1.13 -5.22 16.08
C VAL A 241 -0.62 -5.09 17.51
N GLU A 242 0.71 -4.99 17.71
CA GLU A 242 1.31 -4.71 19.01
C GLU A 242 0.67 -3.48 19.68
N GLN A 243 0.40 -2.42 18.91
CA GLN A 243 -0.17 -1.18 19.44
C GLN A 243 -1.71 -1.19 19.54
N GLY A 244 -2.36 -2.30 19.19
CA GLY A 244 -3.79 -2.51 19.36
C GLY A 244 -4.62 -2.39 18.08
N VAL A 245 -4.00 -2.28 16.90
CA VAL A 245 -4.72 -2.36 15.62
C VAL A 245 -5.35 -3.74 15.46
N LYS A 246 -6.62 -3.79 15.06
CA LYS A 246 -7.38 -5.04 14.88
C LYS A 246 -7.76 -5.36 13.44
N ASN A 247 -7.71 -4.37 12.55
CA ASN A 247 -8.24 -4.48 11.20
C ASN A 247 -7.16 -4.07 10.20
N ILE A 248 -6.59 -5.04 9.48
CA ILE A 248 -5.42 -4.81 8.64
C ILE A 248 -5.70 -5.26 7.21
N SER A 249 -5.44 -4.38 6.25
CA SER A 249 -5.38 -4.74 4.84
C SER A 249 -3.93 -4.92 4.42
N ILE A 250 -3.60 -6.08 3.86
CA ILE A 250 -2.32 -6.37 3.21
C ILE A 250 -2.54 -6.53 1.71
N GLY A 251 -1.51 -6.48 0.88
CA GLY A 251 -1.74 -6.51 -0.55
C GLY A 251 -0.55 -6.86 -1.42
N VAL A 252 -0.83 -6.86 -2.71
CA VAL A 252 0.16 -6.97 -3.78
C VAL A 252 -0.01 -5.77 -4.70
N ALA A 253 1.11 -5.19 -5.11
CA ALA A 253 1.14 -4.34 -6.29
C ALA A 253 1.57 -5.20 -7.46
N GLN A 254 0.76 -5.20 -8.52
CA GLN A 254 0.95 -6.08 -9.67
C GLN A 254 2.38 -6.06 -10.19
N TYR A 255 3.00 -7.23 -10.26
CA TYR A 255 4.29 -7.49 -10.88
C TYR A 255 4.14 -7.74 -12.37
N GLY A 256 3.01 -8.32 -12.79
CA GLY A 256 2.61 -8.50 -14.20
C GLY A 256 2.58 -9.96 -14.67
N ASN A 257 3.29 -10.87 -14.02
CA ASN A 257 3.13 -12.30 -14.25
C ASN A 257 2.01 -12.85 -13.36
N ILE A 258 0.96 -13.42 -13.97
CA ILE A 258 -0.24 -13.90 -13.27
C ILE A 258 0.07 -14.93 -12.18
N THR A 259 0.99 -15.87 -12.43
CA THR A 259 1.36 -16.92 -11.48
C THR A 259 2.02 -16.31 -10.25
N GLN A 260 3.01 -15.42 -10.45
CA GLN A 260 3.72 -14.77 -9.36
C GLN A 260 2.82 -13.80 -8.58
N ASP A 261 1.96 -13.05 -9.25
CA ASP A 261 1.01 -12.13 -8.62
C ASP A 261 0.03 -12.87 -7.70
N ILE A 262 -0.56 -13.98 -8.18
CA ILE A 262 -1.45 -14.83 -7.37
C ILE A 262 -0.69 -15.49 -6.23
N ALA A 263 0.47 -16.10 -6.53
CA ALA A 263 1.30 -16.79 -5.57
C ALA A 263 1.74 -15.86 -4.42
N SER A 264 2.12 -14.62 -4.74
CA SER A 264 2.55 -13.62 -3.76
C SER A 264 1.46 -13.27 -2.75
N LEU A 265 0.23 -13.00 -3.21
CA LEU A 265 -0.86 -12.63 -2.31
C LEU A 265 -1.29 -13.80 -1.43
N LEU A 266 -1.32 -15.02 -1.98
CA LEU A 266 -1.62 -16.23 -1.23
C LEU A 266 -0.54 -16.54 -0.18
N ALA A 267 0.74 -16.44 -0.56
CA ALA A 267 1.87 -16.60 0.34
C ALA A 267 1.79 -15.59 1.50
N LEU A 268 1.58 -14.31 1.18
CA LEU A 268 1.48 -13.24 2.16
C LEU A 268 0.36 -13.49 3.18
N LYS A 269 -0.84 -13.86 2.70
CA LYS A 269 -1.98 -14.15 3.57
C LYS A 269 -1.68 -15.30 4.54
N GLU A 270 -1.10 -16.40 4.05
CA GLU A 270 -0.72 -17.54 4.88
C GLU A 270 0.36 -17.16 5.90
N GLN A 271 1.37 -16.39 5.49
CA GLN A 271 2.47 -16.01 6.36
C GLN A 271 2.07 -14.99 7.43
N VAL A 272 1.26 -13.98 7.10
CA VAL A 272 0.75 -13.04 8.10
C VAL A 272 -0.03 -13.80 9.17
N GLN A 273 -0.92 -14.72 8.78
CA GLN A 273 -1.65 -15.54 9.76
C GLN A 273 -0.69 -16.38 10.61
N PHE A 274 0.28 -17.06 9.99
CA PHE A 274 1.29 -17.85 10.69
C PHE A 274 2.04 -17.03 11.76
N TYR A 275 2.49 -15.81 11.43
CA TYR A 275 3.22 -14.98 12.39
C TYR A 275 2.30 -14.41 13.49
N LEU A 276 1.06 -14.03 13.17
CA LEU A 276 0.09 -13.62 14.20
C LEU A 276 -0.17 -14.75 15.20
N ASP A 277 -0.40 -15.97 14.71
CA ASP A 277 -0.61 -17.16 15.55
C ASP A 277 0.65 -17.49 16.38
N THR A 278 1.83 -17.41 15.76
CA THR A 278 3.12 -17.66 16.43
C THR A 278 3.32 -16.73 17.63
N PHE A 279 2.90 -15.47 17.52
CA PHE A 279 3.00 -14.48 18.59
C PHE A 279 1.71 -14.34 19.42
N SER A 280 0.77 -15.29 19.27
CA SER A 280 -0.48 -15.36 20.03
C SER A 280 -1.36 -14.11 19.93
N PHE A 281 -1.26 -13.38 18.83
CA PHE A 281 -2.19 -12.28 18.55
C PHE A 281 -3.55 -12.84 18.14
N LYS A 282 -4.60 -12.38 18.81
CA LYS A 282 -5.98 -12.83 18.60
C LYS A 282 -6.86 -11.71 18.08
N ASP A 283 -7.94 -12.12 17.42
CA ASP A 283 -9.01 -11.26 16.93
C ASP A 283 -8.51 -10.20 15.95
N ILE A 284 -7.60 -10.60 15.05
CA ILE A 284 -7.05 -9.73 14.01
C ILE A 284 -7.74 -10.07 12.69
N ASN A 285 -8.42 -9.09 12.12
CA ASN A 285 -9.07 -9.22 10.82
C ASN A 285 -8.06 -8.87 9.73
N ILE A 286 -7.75 -9.84 8.88
CA ILE A 286 -6.89 -9.67 7.72
C ILE A 286 -7.72 -9.68 6.45
N SER A 287 -7.60 -8.59 5.68
CA SER A 287 -8.16 -8.45 4.34
C SER A 287 -7.07 -8.21 3.30
N THR A 288 -7.38 -8.45 2.04
CA THR A 288 -6.43 -8.32 0.93
C THR A 288 -6.82 -7.24 -0.07
N VAL A 289 -5.83 -6.48 -0.54
CA VAL A 289 -5.96 -5.52 -1.63
C VAL A 289 -5.02 -5.89 -2.78
N PHE A 290 -5.55 -5.85 -4.01
CA PHE A 290 -4.74 -5.92 -5.23
C PHE A 290 -4.63 -4.51 -5.81
N ASN A 291 -3.42 -3.97 -5.86
CA ASN A 291 -3.14 -2.71 -6.52
C ASN A 291 -2.79 -3.01 -7.98
N GLN A 292 -3.59 -2.49 -8.90
CA GLN A 292 -3.27 -2.54 -10.33
C GLN A 292 -1.94 -1.83 -10.60
N TRP A 293 -1.32 -2.14 -11.74
CA TRP A 293 0.00 -1.66 -12.15
C TRP A 293 0.29 -0.20 -11.75
N ILE A 294 1.43 0.03 -11.09
CA ILE A 294 1.82 1.35 -10.57
C ILE A 294 3.02 1.93 -11.35
N GLY A 295 3.76 1.08 -12.06
CA GLY A 295 4.89 1.50 -12.88
C GLY A 295 4.46 2.27 -14.14
N GLY A 296 5.39 2.44 -15.08
CA GLY A 296 5.13 3.14 -16.33
C GLY A 296 3.94 2.52 -17.10
N PHE A 297 2.97 3.36 -17.44
CA PHE A 297 1.74 2.98 -18.15
C PHE A 297 1.88 3.21 -19.66
N PRO A 298 1.19 2.44 -20.52
CA PRO A 298 1.10 2.77 -21.94
C PRO A 298 0.45 4.13 -22.18
N GLU A 299 1.03 4.95 -23.06
CA GLU A 299 0.46 6.26 -23.42
C GLU A 299 -0.82 6.14 -24.27
N GLU A 300 -0.96 5.04 -25.00
CA GLU A 300 -2.16 4.78 -25.81
C GLU A 300 -3.30 4.28 -24.93
N GLU A 301 -4.43 4.98 -24.97
CA GLU A 301 -5.61 4.72 -24.12
C GLU A 301 -6.09 3.27 -24.17
N LEU A 302 -6.21 2.65 -25.36
CA LEU A 302 -6.67 1.25 -25.47
C LEU A 302 -5.68 0.26 -24.85
N LYS A 303 -4.37 0.52 -24.96
CA LYS A 303 -3.34 -0.30 -24.28
C LYS A 303 -3.41 -0.12 -22.77
N ALA A 304 -3.63 1.10 -22.30
CA ALA A 304 -3.80 1.40 -20.89
C ALA A 304 -5.03 0.68 -20.28
N TYR A 305 -6.19 0.74 -20.95
CA TYR A 305 -7.37 -0.02 -20.52
C TYR A 305 -7.20 -1.54 -20.62
N SER A 306 -6.43 -2.02 -21.60
CA SER A 306 -6.07 -3.44 -21.70
C SER A 306 -5.27 -3.89 -20.49
N LEU A 307 -4.31 -3.06 -20.03
CA LEU A 307 -3.55 -3.33 -18.81
C LEU A 307 -4.44 -3.31 -17.57
N ILE A 308 -5.37 -2.36 -17.44
CA ILE A 308 -6.35 -2.33 -16.33
C ILE A 308 -7.21 -3.60 -16.32
N SER A 309 -7.70 -4.01 -17.48
CA SER A 309 -8.51 -5.24 -17.62
C SER A 309 -7.72 -6.49 -17.28
N TYR A 310 -6.46 -6.57 -17.74
CA TYR A 310 -5.53 -7.65 -17.37
C TYR A 310 -5.31 -7.70 -15.86
N SER A 311 -5.11 -6.55 -15.22
CA SER A 311 -4.95 -6.43 -13.77
C SER A 311 -6.19 -6.92 -13.00
N ALA A 312 -7.39 -6.59 -13.48
CA ALA A 312 -8.65 -7.04 -12.91
C ALA A 312 -8.78 -8.57 -12.95
N THR A 313 -8.37 -9.20 -14.06
CA THR A 313 -8.36 -10.65 -14.22
C THR A 313 -7.41 -11.32 -13.21
N ILE A 314 -6.21 -10.78 -13.00
CA ILE A 314 -5.27 -11.34 -12.00
C ILE A 314 -5.85 -11.18 -10.58
N ALA A 315 -6.39 -10.01 -10.27
CA ALA A 315 -6.97 -9.73 -8.95
C ALA A 315 -8.15 -10.65 -8.61
N LEU A 316 -8.98 -10.98 -9.60
CA LEU A 316 -10.05 -11.96 -9.47
C LEU A 316 -9.50 -13.32 -9.02
N PHE A 317 -8.45 -13.81 -9.69
CA PHE A 317 -7.90 -15.14 -9.42
C PHE A 317 -7.01 -15.20 -8.18
N SER A 318 -6.43 -14.08 -7.75
CA SER A 318 -5.73 -13.99 -6.46
C SER A 318 -6.68 -13.97 -5.26
N LYS A 319 -8.00 -13.85 -5.51
CA LYS A 319 -9.06 -13.73 -4.48
C LYS A 319 -8.80 -12.56 -3.53
N ALA A 320 -8.34 -11.44 -4.09
CA ALA A 320 -8.25 -10.20 -3.35
C ALA A 320 -9.64 -9.77 -2.84
N ASN A 321 -9.75 -9.22 -1.64
CA ASN A 321 -11.02 -8.70 -1.15
C ASN A 321 -11.39 -7.38 -1.82
N ARG A 322 -10.37 -6.64 -2.28
CA ARG A 322 -10.54 -5.34 -2.93
C ARG A 322 -9.50 -5.10 -4.02
N ILE A 323 -9.86 -4.30 -5.02
CA ILE A 323 -8.97 -3.82 -6.08
C ILE A 323 -8.83 -2.30 -5.98
N PHE A 324 -7.61 -1.79 -5.92
CA PHE A 324 -7.33 -0.37 -6.10
C PHE A 324 -7.16 -0.07 -7.60
N VAL A 325 -8.18 0.57 -8.18
CA VAL A 325 -8.28 0.78 -9.63
C VAL A 325 -7.47 2.00 -10.05
N LYS A 326 -6.70 1.85 -11.13
CA LYS A 326 -5.85 2.90 -11.69
C LYS A 326 -6.61 3.78 -12.68
N ASN A 327 -6.19 5.04 -12.75
CA ASN A 327 -6.66 5.98 -13.76
C ASN A 327 -5.59 6.23 -14.81
N ILE A 328 -5.96 6.20 -16.09
CA ILE A 328 -5.04 6.42 -17.21
C ILE A 328 -4.60 7.89 -17.34
N ASP A 329 -5.40 8.86 -16.84
CA ASP A 329 -5.06 10.30 -16.88
C ASP A 329 -3.73 10.65 -16.24
N GLU A 330 -3.27 9.82 -15.29
CA GLU A 330 -1.98 10.02 -14.65
C GLU A 330 -0.80 9.93 -15.64
N TYR A 331 -1.03 9.31 -16.80
CA TYR A 331 0.00 8.95 -17.77
C TYR A 331 -0.30 9.44 -19.19
N THR A 332 -1.51 9.96 -19.47
CA THR A 332 -1.91 10.46 -20.80
C THR A 332 -2.23 11.96 -20.78
N LYS A 333 -1.61 12.74 -21.68
CA LYS A 333 -1.84 14.19 -21.79
C LYS A 333 -3.15 14.58 -22.50
N ASN A 334 -3.83 13.63 -23.14
CA ASN A 334 -4.97 13.87 -24.04
C ASN A 334 -6.22 13.04 -23.68
N SER A 335 -6.41 12.69 -22.41
CA SER A 335 -7.55 11.88 -22.02
C SER A 335 -8.88 12.62 -22.09
N LEU A 336 -9.92 11.89 -22.48
CA LEU A 336 -11.30 12.35 -22.44
C LEU A 336 -11.77 12.53 -20.98
N GLY A 337 -12.75 13.40 -20.73
CA GLY A 337 -13.42 13.41 -19.43
C GLY A 337 -14.03 12.03 -19.14
N ASN A 338 -13.80 11.47 -17.94
CA ASN A 338 -14.37 10.22 -17.38
C ASN A 338 -13.49 8.93 -17.44
N THR A 339 -12.20 9.01 -17.65
CA THR A 339 -11.27 7.85 -17.66
C THR A 339 -11.28 6.98 -16.40
N MET A 340 -11.38 7.56 -15.20
CA MET A 340 -11.55 6.78 -13.97
C MET A 340 -12.86 5.97 -13.98
N ILE A 341 -13.95 6.56 -14.51
CA ILE A 341 -15.24 5.86 -14.64
C ILE A 341 -15.09 4.67 -15.59
N ASN A 342 -14.45 4.86 -16.74
CA ASN A 342 -14.19 3.79 -17.69
C ASN A 342 -13.37 2.65 -17.05
N SER A 343 -12.33 3.02 -16.30
CA SER A 343 -11.46 2.06 -15.60
C SER A 343 -12.23 1.24 -14.55
N LEU A 344 -13.16 1.87 -13.82
CA LEU A 344 -14.02 1.20 -12.85
C LEU A 344 -15.01 0.26 -13.53
N LEU A 345 -15.68 0.71 -14.60
CA LEU A 345 -16.65 -0.10 -15.34
C LEU A 345 -15.98 -1.31 -16.01
N LEU A 346 -14.79 -1.13 -16.59
CA LEU A 346 -13.99 -2.23 -17.13
C LEU A 346 -13.63 -3.25 -16.04
N THR A 347 -13.08 -2.76 -14.93
CA THR A 347 -12.69 -3.63 -13.80
C THR A 347 -13.91 -4.41 -13.29
N LYS A 348 -15.04 -3.73 -13.06
CA LYS A 348 -16.27 -4.35 -12.59
C LYS A 348 -16.80 -5.40 -13.56
N THR A 349 -16.81 -5.09 -14.86
CA THR A 349 -17.27 -6.01 -15.90
C THR A 349 -16.43 -7.30 -15.91
N ILE A 350 -15.11 -7.20 -15.77
CA ILE A 350 -14.23 -8.38 -15.68
C ILE A 350 -14.56 -9.21 -14.43
N LEU A 351 -14.78 -8.56 -13.29
CA LEU A 351 -15.17 -9.25 -12.06
C LEU A 351 -16.51 -9.99 -12.22
N ASP A 352 -17.50 -9.34 -12.83
CA ASP A 352 -18.83 -9.92 -13.03
C ASP A 352 -18.80 -11.11 -14.01
N ILE A 353 -17.99 -11.02 -15.07
CA ILE A 353 -17.78 -12.13 -16.03
C ILE A 353 -17.07 -13.31 -15.36
N GLY A 354 -16.09 -13.02 -14.50
CA GLY A 354 -15.19 -14.03 -13.95
C GLY A 354 -15.59 -14.60 -12.59
N ASN A 355 -16.62 -14.08 -11.93
CA ASN A 355 -16.99 -14.44 -10.55
C ASN A 355 -17.26 -15.94 -10.31
N SER A 356 -17.63 -16.68 -11.35
CA SER A 356 -17.91 -18.12 -11.30
C SER A 356 -16.68 -18.99 -11.56
N GLN A 357 -15.56 -18.38 -11.95
CA GLN A 357 -14.33 -19.08 -12.33
C GLN A 357 -13.41 -19.28 -11.12
N LYS A 358 -12.63 -20.37 -11.15
CA LYS A 358 -11.64 -20.69 -10.10
C LYS A 358 -10.35 -21.15 -10.76
N ILE A 359 -9.24 -20.51 -10.43
CA ILE A 359 -7.90 -21.05 -10.66
C ILE A 359 -7.40 -21.52 -9.30
N ASN A 360 -7.76 -22.75 -8.93
CA ASN A 360 -7.24 -23.40 -7.75
C ASN A 360 -6.31 -24.53 -8.20
N ASN A 361 -5.21 -24.75 -7.45
CA ASN A 361 -4.37 -25.94 -7.57
C ASN A 361 -3.57 -26.08 -8.88
N TYR A 362 -3.12 -24.97 -9.46
CA TYR A 362 -2.07 -25.02 -10.48
C TYR A 362 -0.72 -25.28 -9.80
N GLU A 363 -0.01 -26.31 -10.24
CA GLU A 363 1.29 -26.72 -9.69
C GLU A 363 2.30 -25.57 -9.69
N GLU A 364 2.32 -24.77 -10.75
CA GLU A 364 3.20 -23.60 -10.86
C GLU A 364 2.90 -22.52 -9.82
N ILE A 365 1.61 -22.23 -9.56
CA ILE A 365 1.21 -21.27 -8.52
C ILE A 365 1.61 -21.79 -7.14
N ILE A 366 1.41 -23.08 -6.88
CA ILE A 366 1.81 -23.70 -5.60
C ILE A 366 3.32 -23.63 -5.43
N PHE A 367 4.07 -23.99 -6.47
CA PHE A 367 5.53 -23.96 -6.46
C PHE A 367 6.05 -22.55 -6.19
N GLU A 368 5.59 -21.56 -6.95
CA GLU A 368 5.99 -20.17 -6.78
C GLU A 368 5.59 -19.62 -5.41
N LYS A 369 4.39 -19.98 -4.90
CA LYS A 369 3.93 -19.59 -3.56
C LYS A 369 4.87 -20.12 -2.47
N GLU A 370 5.21 -21.40 -2.53
CA GLU A 370 6.13 -22.00 -1.54
C GLU A 370 7.55 -21.47 -1.67
N GLN A 371 8.00 -21.13 -2.88
CA GLN A 371 9.28 -20.46 -3.10
C GLN A 371 9.30 -19.07 -2.44
N ILE A 372 8.29 -18.22 -2.69
CA ILE A 372 8.15 -16.90 -2.05
C ILE A 372 8.11 -17.05 -0.52
N LYS A 373 7.36 -18.03 0.00
CA LYS A 373 7.28 -18.28 1.45
C LYS A 373 8.64 -18.60 2.06
N LYS A 374 9.46 -19.43 1.39
CA LYS A 374 10.82 -19.77 1.85
C LYS A 374 11.72 -18.54 1.89
N GLU A 375 11.68 -17.71 0.85
CA GLU A 375 12.46 -16.46 0.77
C GLU A 375 12.06 -15.49 1.88
N THR A 376 10.77 -15.19 2.01
CA THR A 376 10.25 -14.32 3.08
C THR A 376 10.60 -14.87 4.46
N ALA A 377 10.49 -16.18 4.68
CA ALA A 377 10.84 -16.79 5.95
C ALA A 377 12.32 -16.61 6.31
N GLN A 378 13.24 -16.63 5.35
CA GLN A 378 14.67 -16.40 5.61
C GLN A 378 14.96 -14.95 6.00
N ILE A 379 14.32 -13.97 5.33
CA ILE A 379 14.41 -12.55 5.71
C ILE A 379 13.89 -12.36 7.13
N ILE A 380 12.66 -12.80 7.40
CA ILE A 380 12.04 -12.65 8.73
C ILE A 380 12.84 -13.38 9.81
N ALA A 381 13.26 -14.62 9.57
CA ALA A 381 14.06 -15.39 10.53
C ALA A 381 15.39 -14.70 10.84
N LYS A 382 16.05 -14.10 9.85
CA LYS A 382 17.29 -13.34 10.07
C LYS A 382 17.05 -12.12 10.95
N ILE A 383 15.98 -11.37 10.72
CA ILE A 383 15.59 -10.21 11.54
C ILE A 383 15.33 -10.66 12.99
N PHE A 384 14.51 -11.68 13.19
CA PHE A 384 14.19 -12.18 14.53
C PHE A 384 15.39 -12.85 15.23
N SER A 385 16.35 -13.42 14.50
CA SER A 385 17.56 -14.00 15.10
C SER A 385 18.45 -12.96 15.79
N ARG A 386 18.29 -11.68 15.42
CA ARG A 386 19.00 -10.53 15.99
C ARG A 386 18.11 -9.69 16.91
N CYS A 387 16.85 -10.07 17.06
CA CYS A 387 15.89 -9.36 17.90
C CYS A 387 16.13 -9.71 19.37
N ASP A 388 16.70 -8.76 20.11
CA ASP A 388 16.85 -8.83 21.56
C ASP A 388 15.69 -8.10 22.25
N GLY A 389 14.46 -8.60 22.01
CA GLY A 389 13.24 -8.03 22.58
C GLY A 389 12.67 -6.78 21.89
N ASP A 390 13.43 -6.10 21.03
CA ASP A 390 12.99 -4.92 20.28
C ASP A 390 13.01 -5.16 18.76
N LEU A 391 11.81 -5.41 18.19
CA LEU A 391 11.65 -5.62 16.75
C LEU A 391 11.97 -4.37 15.93
N ARG A 392 11.67 -3.16 16.42
CA ARG A 392 11.94 -1.92 15.67
C ARG A 392 13.44 -1.74 15.49
N LYS A 393 14.21 -1.99 16.56
CA LYS A 393 15.68 -2.00 16.50
C LYS A 393 16.21 -3.04 15.52
N ALA A 394 15.71 -4.27 15.59
CA ALA A 394 16.13 -5.34 14.67
C ALA A 394 15.81 -5.03 13.20
N ILE A 395 14.69 -4.35 12.93
CA ILE A 395 14.35 -3.87 11.57
C ILE A 395 15.36 -2.82 11.10
N ILE A 396 15.72 -1.86 11.94
CA ILE A 396 16.71 -0.82 11.60
C ILE A 396 18.04 -1.45 11.23
N GLU A 397 18.56 -2.34 12.07
CA GLU A 397 19.81 -3.07 11.82
C GLU A 397 19.72 -3.94 10.56
N ALA A 398 18.54 -4.49 10.24
CA ALA A 398 18.35 -5.28 9.03
C ALA A 398 18.44 -4.46 7.75
N PHE A 399 17.99 -3.21 7.75
CA PHE A 399 18.17 -2.29 6.62
C PHE A 399 19.63 -1.82 6.51
N GLU A 400 20.28 -1.53 7.64
CA GLU A 400 21.70 -1.14 7.68
C GLU A 400 22.61 -2.23 7.10
N ASP A 401 22.33 -3.50 7.44
CA ASP A 401 23.08 -4.65 6.96
C ASP A 401 22.66 -5.14 5.57
N GLY A 402 21.53 -4.65 5.02
CA GLY A 402 20.96 -5.11 3.76
C GLY A 402 20.32 -6.51 3.81
N VAL A 403 19.93 -6.98 5.00
CA VAL A 403 19.09 -8.18 5.19
C VAL A 403 17.72 -7.98 4.56
N ILE A 404 17.27 -6.73 4.49
CA ILE A 404 16.16 -6.29 3.67
C ILE A 404 16.60 -5.06 2.88
N ASP A 405 16.29 -5.05 1.58
CA ASP A 405 16.77 -4.02 0.66
C ASP A 405 15.70 -3.78 -0.41
N VAL A 406 15.19 -2.55 -0.50
CA VAL A 406 14.09 -2.17 -1.39
C VAL A 406 14.69 -1.56 -2.67
N PRO A 407 14.41 -2.12 -3.85
CA PRO A 407 15.07 -1.67 -5.07
C PRO A 407 14.60 -0.26 -5.44
N PHE A 408 15.55 0.58 -5.86
CA PHE A 408 15.32 1.98 -6.29
C PHE A 408 14.74 2.89 -5.20
N ALA A 409 14.87 2.52 -3.92
CA ALA A 409 14.42 3.36 -2.82
C ALA A 409 15.30 4.62 -2.69
N PRO A 410 14.72 5.83 -2.55
CA PRO A 410 15.48 7.07 -2.39
C PRO A 410 16.14 7.22 -1.01
N SER A 411 15.71 6.44 -0.02
CA SER A 411 16.21 6.53 1.35
C SER A 411 17.68 6.18 1.47
N LYS A 412 18.46 7.05 2.10
CA LYS A 412 19.88 6.76 2.42
C LYS A 412 20.07 5.62 3.43
N TYR A 413 18.98 5.20 4.09
CA TYR A 413 18.98 4.08 5.03
C TYR A 413 18.65 2.75 4.34
N ASN A 414 18.38 2.78 3.02
CA ASN A 414 18.29 1.59 2.19
C ASN A 414 19.65 1.33 1.53
N LEU A 415 20.20 0.13 1.67
CA LEU A 415 21.55 -0.18 1.23
C LEU A 415 21.71 -0.13 -0.30
N GLY A 416 20.69 -0.55 -1.05
CA GLY A 416 20.64 -0.43 -2.52
C GLY A 416 21.61 -1.35 -3.26
N LYS A 417 21.94 -2.51 -2.69
CA LYS A 417 22.80 -3.53 -3.32
C LYS A 417 21.99 -4.59 -4.06
N MET A 418 20.82 -4.95 -3.54
CA MET A 418 19.96 -5.91 -4.22
C MET A 418 19.44 -5.32 -5.53
N MET A 419 19.59 -6.07 -6.62
CA MET A 419 19.15 -5.66 -7.95
C MET A 419 18.13 -6.66 -8.51
N PRO A 420 16.92 -6.23 -8.90
CA PRO A 420 15.93 -7.10 -9.49
C PRO A 420 16.05 -7.13 -11.02
N ALA A 421 15.65 -8.24 -11.63
CA ALA A 421 15.35 -8.33 -13.05
C ALA A 421 14.24 -9.36 -13.25
N ARG A 422 13.59 -9.35 -14.41
CA ARG A 422 12.61 -10.38 -14.75
C ARG A 422 13.30 -11.62 -15.32
N ASP A 423 12.75 -12.80 -15.06
CA ASP A 423 13.12 -14.02 -15.79
C ASP A 423 12.46 -14.08 -17.18
N ASN A 424 12.67 -15.18 -17.90
CA ASN A 424 12.13 -15.37 -19.24
C ASN A 424 10.57 -15.41 -19.30
N GLU A 425 9.90 -15.61 -18.17
CA GLU A 425 8.45 -15.65 -18.06
C GLU A 425 7.87 -14.33 -17.51
N GLY A 426 8.75 -13.37 -17.20
CA GLY A 426 8.38 -12.05 -16.72
C GLY A 426 8.18 -11.99 -15.21
N MET A 427 8.52 -13.05 -14.47
CA MET A 427 8.49 -13.04 -13.01
C MET A 427 9.70 -12.27 -12.49
N ILE A 428 9.52 -11.48 -11.44
CA ILE A 428 10.61 -10.73 -10.81
C ILE A 428 11.50 -11.72 -10.05
N ARG A 429 12.81 -11.63 -10.31
CA ARG A 429 13.89 -12.40 -9.70
C ARG A 429 15.02 -11.45 -9.27
N TYR A 430 16.04 -12.02 -8.64
CA TYR A 430 17.24 -11.29 -8.23
C TYR A 430 18.32 -11.44 -9.29
N LEU A 431 18.71 -10.31 -9.89
CA LEU A 431 19.90 -10.18 -10.73
C LEU A 431 21.16 -10.18 -9.84
N ASP A 432 21.08 -9.45 -8.73
CA ASP A 432 22.05 -9.46 -7.64
C ASP A 432 21.27 -9.54 -6.32
N ILE A 433 21.64 -10.50 -5.48
CA ILE A 433 20.99 -10.76 -4.18
C ILE A 433 21.49 -9.77 -3.11
N GLY A 434 22.65 -9.13 -3.33
CA GLY A 434 23.26 -8.25 -2.36
C GLY A 434 23.51 -8.95 -1.03
N ASN A 435 22.92 -8.41 0.04
CA ASN A 435 23.07 -8.93 1.40
C ASN A 435 21.81 -9.66 1.91
N LEU A 436 20.85 -9.97 1.04
CA LEU A 436 19.67 -10.74 1.45
C LEU A 436 20.11 -12.11 2.01
N PRO A 437 19.48 -12.60 3.08
CA PRO A 437 19.99 -13.74 3.86
C PRO A 437 19.60 -15.09 3.24
N PHE A 438 19.71 -15.21 1.92
CA PHE A 438 19.29 -16.41 1.20
C PHE A 438 20.32 -17.52 1.28
N CYS A 439 19.84 -18.76 1.40
CA CYS A 439 20.71 -19.93 1.32
C CYS A 439 21.09 -20.24 -0.14
N PRO A 440 22.18 -20.98 -0.38
CA PRO A 440 22.67 -21.26 -1.74
C PRO A 440 21.62 -21.86 -2.70
N LEU A 441 20.67 -22.64 -2.18
CA LEU A 441 19.59 -23.23 -3.01
C LEU A 441 18.65 -22.15 -3.59
N ILE A 442 18.37 -21.09 -2.83
CA ILE A 442 17.55 -19.97 -3.32
C ILE A 442 18.36 -19.13 -4.30
N GLU A 443 19.63 -18.87 -3.99
CA GLU A 443 20.52 -18.12 -4.87
C GLU A 443 20.68 -18.81 -6.24
N GLU A 444 20.88 -20.12 -6.24
CA GLU A 444 20.97 -20.95 -7.44
C GLU A 444 19.67 -20.95 -8.24
N PHE A 445 18.51 -21.03 -7.57
CA PHE A 445 17.20 -20.96 -8.21
C PHE A 445 17.03 -19.68 -9.03
N HIS A 446 17.31 -18.52 -8.43
CA HIS A 446 17.18 -17.22 -9.12
C HIS A 446 18.23 -17.06 -10.22
N SER A 447 19.48 -17.43 -9.94
CA SER A 447 20.56 -17.38 -10.92
C SER A 447 20.26 -18.23 -12.15
N LYS A 448 19.68 -19.42 -11.96
CA LYS A 448 19.23 -20.28 -13.06
C LYS A 448 18.12 -19.62 -13.89
N LYS A 449 17.12 -19.01 -13.25
CA LYS A 449 16.01 -18.33 -13.94
C LYS A 449 16.46 -17.12 -14.76
N ILE A 450 17.41 -16.35 -14.25
CA ILE A 450 18.03 -15.25 -15.02
C ILE A 450 18.88 -15.79 -16.17
N LYS A 451 19.64 -16.87 -15.95
CA LYS A 451 20.45 -17.51 -17.00
C LYS A 451 19.59 -18.05 -18.14
N GLU A 452 18.45 -18.68 -17.85
CA GLU A 452 17.48 -19.13 -18.86
C GLU A 452 17.00 -17.96 -19.76
N ARG A 453 16.83 -16.77 -19.20
CA ARG A 453 16.53 -15.56 -19.99
C ARG A 453 17.71 -15.12 -20.85
N SER A 454 18.90 -15.02 -20.26
CA SER A 454 20.13 -14.63 -20.95
C SER A 454 20.41 -15.51 -22.16
N GLU A 455 20.32 -16.83 -22.02
CA GLU A 455 20.53 -17.80 -23.11
C GLU A 455 19.49 -17.62 -24.22
N LYS A 456 18.23 -17.37 -23.88
CA LYS A 456 17.15 -17.20 -24.85
C LYS A 456 17.19 -15.85 -25.58
N GLU A 457 17.64 -14.81 -24.91
CA GLU A 457 17.84 -13.48 -25.49
C GLU A 457 19.22 -13.32 -26.15
N ASN A 458 20.11 -14.31 -26.00
CA ASN A 458 21.49 -14.29 -26.48
C ASN A 458 22.22 -12.98 -26.08
N ARG A 459 22.13 -12.62 -24.80
CA ARG A 459 22.77 -11.43 -24.24
C ARG A 459 23.40 -11.71 -22.88
N GLU A 460 24.33 -10.86 -22.48
CA GLU A 460 24.97 -10.92 -21.17
C GLU A 460 23.97 -10.60 -20.04
N ILE A 461 24.22 -11.17 -18.85
CA ILE A 461 23.48 -10.87 -17.63
C ILE A 461 24.07 -9.59 -17.04
N ASP A 462 23.39 -8.47 -17.22
CA ASP A 462 23.82 -7.16 -16.75
C ASP A 462 22.64 -6.29 -16.29
N PHE A 463 22.96 -5.09 -15.79
CA PHE A 463 21.96 -4.13 -15.32
C PHE A 463 21.05 -3.60 -16.46
N GLN A 464 21.45 -3.77 -17.74
CA GLN A 464 20.58 -3.40 -18.86
C GLN A 464 19.30 -4.24 -18.87
N MET A 465 19.34 -5.49 -18.38
CA MET A 465 18.12 -6.29 -18.20
C MET A 465 17.08 -5.58 -17.33
N THR A 466 17.52 -5.06 -16.19
CA THR A 466 16.69 -4.32 -15.25
C THR A 466 16.13 -3.04 -15.87
N ILE A 467 16.96 -2.27 -16.57
CA ILE A 467 16.53 -1.05 -17.26
C ILE A 467 15.44 -1.37 -18.30
N ASP A 468 15.66 -2.40 -19.12
CA ASP A 468 14.70 -2.80 -20.15
C ASP A 468 13.35 -3.19 -19.54
N ASP A 469 13.36 -3.87 -18.39
CA ASP A 469 12.16 -4.31 -17.68
C ASP A 469 11.37 -3.15 -17.04
N ILE A 470 12.05 -2.09 -16.60
CA ILE A 470 11.41 -0.88 -16.06
C ILE A 470 10.55 -0.19 -17.14
N PHE A 471 11.04 -0.17 -18.38
CA PHE A 471 10.35 0.50 -19.50
C PHE A 471 9.41 -0.41 -20.30
N ALA A 472 9.44 -1.74 -20.09
CA ALA A 472 8.70 -2.68 -20.93
C ALA A 472 7.17 -2.40 -20.92
N MET A 473 6.58 -2.20 -19.75
CA MET A 473 5.12 -2.07 -19.62
C MET A 473 4.57 -0.80 -20.27
N SER A 474 5.30 0.32 -20.23
CA SER A 474 4.88 1.54 -20.94
C SER A 474 4.93 1.37 -22.47
N GLN A 475 5.69 0.38 -22.95
CA GLN A 475 5.72 -0.03 -24.36
C GLN A 475 4.68 -1.13 -24.68
N GLY A 476 3.81 -1.48 -23.74
CA GLY A 476 2.76 -2.49 -23.90
C GLY A 476 3.27 -3.94 -23.84
N LYS A 477 4.42 -4.19 -23.21
CA LYS A 477 5.01 -5.53 -23.05
C LYS A 477 5.41 -5.78 -21.59
N LEU A 478 5.32 -7.02 -21.10
CA LEU A 478 5.86 -7.35 -19.77
C LEU A 478 7.39 -7.48 -19.78
N LEU A 479 7.96 -7.89 -20.92
CA LEU A 479 9.37 -8.13 -21.16
C LEU A 479 9.76 -7.52 -22.49
N ASN A 480 10.77 -6.66 -22.50
CA ASN A 480 11.33 -6.15 -23.75
C ASN A 480 12.42 -7.09 -24.26
N LYS A 481 12.01 -8.10 -25.03
CA LYS A 481 12.97 -9.01 -25.67
C LYS A 481 13.67 -8.25 -26.79
N LYS A 482 14.98 -7.98 -26.65
CA LYS A 482 15.80 -7.61 -27.81
C LYS A 482 15.69 -8.76 -28.82
N SER A 483 15.02 -8.54 -29.94
CA SER A 483 15.08 -9.44 -31.08
C SER A 483 16.43 -9.26 -31.78
N ARG A 484 16.95 -10.34 -32.37
CA ARG A 484 18.10 -10.27 -33.29
C ARG A 484 17.80 -9.24 -34.38
N ASP A 485 18.51 -8.12 -34.35
CA ASP A 485 18.87 -7.36 -35.55
C ASP A 485 20.35 -7.57 -35.80
#